data_AF-A0A9E4L6L2-F1
#
_entry.id   AF-A0A9E4L6L2-F1
#
_cell.length_a   1.000
_cell.length_b   1.000
_cell.length_c   1.000
_cell.angle_alpha   90.00
_cell.angle_beta   90.00
_cell.angle_gamma   90.00
#
_symmetry.space_group_name_H-M   'P 1'
#
loop_
_entity.id
_entity.type
_entity.pdbx_description
1 polymer ?
#
loop_
_entity_poly.entity_id
_entity_poly.type
_entity_poly.pdbx_seq_one_letter_code
_entity_poly.pdbx_strand_id
1 'polypeptide(L)'
;MFLLAFVLGSLGLVGVAITKEPASTALRPRESPLAALRGIAPLLREDRAFARFFVARALGSCGRMAVPFYIVFAATRMEVTGAVLGLVTTVWMLTSSTATLAWGALGDRYGHRVVLIANLALWTAANAYIPFVDSVAELVVFFVVLGIPSGGFNQAAQNMVLEFGRVHDIPLRVAASGTAVNVVAAAGPFVGGVLVAVWSYPALFGVTVALQLLALVIVIAWTPEPRLADAGAAPRADRGEAGEG
;
A
#
# COMPACT_ATOMS: atom_id res chain seq x y z
N MET A 1 -1.90 26.44 -8.04
CA MET A 1 -1.93 24.96 -7.94
C MET A 1 -3.28 24.40 -7.48
N PHE A 2 -3.86 24.86 -6.36
CA PHE A 2 -5.14 24.33 -5.84
C PHE A 2 -6.33 24.45 -6.81
N LEU A 3 -6.47 25.55 -7.53
CA LEU A 3 -7.53 25.71 -8.55
C LEU A 3 -7.40 24.73 -9.71
N LEU A 4 -6.16 24.43 -10.12
CA LEU A 4 -5.89 23.49 -11.20
C LEU A 4 -6.19 22.05 -10.77
N ALA A 5 -5.83 21.68 -9.53
CA ALA A 5 -6.18 20.40 -8.93
C ALA A 5 -7.71 20.24 -8.74
N PHE A 6 -8.41 21.32 -8.38
CA PHE A 6 -9.87 21.33 -8.26
C PHE A 6 -10.54 21.09 -9.61
N VAL A 7 -10.15 21.83 -10.66
CA VAL A 7 -10.72 21.69 -12.01
C VAL A 7 -10.47 20.30 -12.59
N LEU A 8 -9.26 19.75 -12.43
CA LEU A 8 -8.93 18.39 -12.85
C LEU A 8 -9.75 17.33 -12.08
N GLY A 9 -9.91 17.51 -10.76
CA GLY A 9 -10.73 16.63 -9.92
C GLY A 9 -12.21 16.65 -10.30
N SER A 10 -12.75 17.82 -10.63
CA SER A 10 -14.14 17.98 -11.06
C SER A 10 -14.39 17.31 -12.42
N LEU A 11 -13.46 17.43 -13.38
CA LEU A 11 -13.57 16.77 -14.68
C LEU A 11 -13.53 15.24 -14.56
N GLY A 12 -12.72 14.71 -13.64
CA GLY A 12 -12.69 13.28 -13.32
C GLY A 12 -14.03 12.75 -12.78
N LEU A 13 -14.72 13.53 -11.93
CA LEU A 13 -16.04 13.17 -11.41
C LEU A 13 -17.11 13.09 -12.52
N VAL A 14 -17.04 13.99 -13.50
CA VAL A 14 -17.98 14.00 -14.64
C VAL A 14 -17.77 12.77 -15.52
N GLY A 15 -16.52 12.34 -15.73
CA GLY A 15 -16.22 11.11 -16.47
C GLY A 15 -16.77 9.85 -15.80
N VAL A 16 -16.68 9.76 -14.47
CA VAL A 16 -17.28 8.66 -13.69
C VAL A 16 -18.80 8.70 -13.76
N ALA A 17 -19.40 9.89 -13.67
CA ALA A 17 -20.85 10.06 -13.74
C ALA A 17 -21.48 9.65 -15.08
N ILE A 18 -20.71 9.67 -16.18
CA ILE A 18 -21.15 9.28 -17.52
C ILE A 18 -20.98 7.77 -17.75
N THR A 19 -20.16 7.09 -16.93
CA THR A 19 -19.94 5.65 -17.03
C THR A 19 -21.13 4.91 -16.43
N LYS A 20 -22.01 4.39 -17.30
CA LYS A 20 -23.10 3.50 -16.88
C LYS A 20 -22.50 2.20 -16.39
N GLU A 21 -22.50 1.97 -15.09
CA GLU A 21 -22.14 0.68 -14.51
C GLU A 21 -23.09 -0.40 -15.08
N PRO A 22 -22.57 -1.49 -15.67
CA PRO A 22 -23.41 -2.63 -16.03
C PRO A 22 -24.09 -3.14 -14.76
N ALA A 23 -25.40 -3.39 -14.83
CA ALA A 23 -26.23 -3.73 -13.67
C ALA A 23 -25.57 -4.84 -12.85
N SER A 24 -25.06 -4.48 -11.66
CA SER A 24 -24.41 -5.44 -10.77
C SER A 24 -25.47 -6.44 -10.32
N THR A 25 -25.28 -7.70 -10.67
CA THR A 25 -26.06 -8.82 -10.16
C THR A 25 -26.02 -8.81 -8.62
N ALA A 26 -27.15 -8.46 -7.98
CA ALA A 26 -27.43 -8.56 -6.54
C ALA A 26 -26.26 -8.21 -5.58
N LEU A 27 -25.98 -6.92 -5.39
CA LEU A 27 -25.15 -6.46 -4.28
C LEU A 27 -25.83 -6.82 -2.94
N ARG A 28 -25.09 -7.49 -2.05
CA ARG A 28 -25.52 -7.81 -0.67
C ARG A 28 -26.14 -6.57 0.01
N PRO A 29 -27.12 -6.76 0.92
CA PRO A 29 -27.62 -5.68 1.77
C PRO A 29 -26.45 -4.96 2.43
N ARG A 30 -26.48 -3.62 2.44
CA ARG A 30 -25.45 -2.74 3.03
C ARG A 30 -25.19 -3.16 4.48
N GLU A 31 -24.20 -4.02 4.71
CA GLU A 31 -23.86 -4.47 6.06
C GLU A 31 -23.39 -3.27 6.89
N SER A 32 -23.84 -3.20 8.14
CA SER A 32 -23.38 -2.18 9.09
C SER A 32 -21.85 -2.21 9.20
N PRO A 33 -21.16 -1.06 9.36
CA PRO A 33 -19.70 -1.02 9.53
C PRO A 33 -19.19 -1.97 10.64
N LEU A 34 -19.98 -2.12 11.70
CA LEU A 34 -19.71 -3.05 12.80
C LEU A 34 -19.85 -4.53 12.40
N ALA A 35 -20.78 -4.85 11.51
CA ALA A 35 -20.95 -6.20 10.98
C ALA A 35 -19.77 -6.56 10.05
N ALA A 36 -19.32 -5.62 9.21
CA ALA A 36 -18.14 -5.79 8.37
C ALA A 36 -16.87 -6.05 9.21
N LEU A 37 -16.68 -5.31 10.31
CA LEU A 37 -15.56 -5.55 11.24
C LEU A 37 -15.62 -6.94 11.89
N ARG A 38 -16.81 -7.42 12.26
CA ARG A 38 -16.99 -8.77 12.83
C ARG A 38 -16.70 -9.88 11.81
N GLY A 39 -16.91 -9.61 10.52
CA GLY A 39 -16.59 -10.54 9.42
C GLY A 39 -15.10 -10.76 9.17
N ILE A 40 -14.22 -9.86 9.65
CA ILE A 40 -12.77 -9.97 9.42
C ILE A 40 -12.16 -11.18 10.13
N ALA A 41 -12.51 -11.42 11.39
CA ALA A 41 -11.93 -12.51 12.18
C ALA A 41 -12.20 -13.92 11.61
N PRO A 42 -13.44 -14.29 11.21
CA PRO A 42 -13.69 -15.56 10.54
C PRO A 42 -12.97 -15.66 9.20
N LEU A 43 -12.97 -14.60 8.39
CA LEU A 43 -12.27 -14.56 7.10
C LEU A 43 -10.77 -14.87 7.23
N LEU A 44 -10.10 -14.27 8.22
CA LEU A 44 -8.68 -14.53 8.49
C LEU A 44 -8.42 -15.95 9.02
N ARG A 45 -9.41 -16.62 9.61
CA ARG A 45 -9.27 -18.01 10.07
C ARG A 45 -9.44 -19.01 8.94
N GLU A 46 -10.33 -18.73 8.00
CA GLU A 46 -10.64 -19.61 6.86
C GLU A 46 -9.54 -19.57 5.79
N ASP A 47 -8.99 -18.39 5.49
CA ASP A 47 -7.97 -18.21 4.47
C ASP A 47 -6.61 -17.85 5.08
N ARG A 48 -5.82 -18.87 5.40
CA ARG A 48 -4.49 -18.68 6.00
C ARG A 48 -3.52 -17.91 5.09
N ALA A 49 -3.66 -18.03 3.77
CA ALA A 49 -2.81 -17.30 2.82
C ALA A 49 -3.15 -15.81 2.86
N PHE A 50 -4.44 -15.47 2.80
CA PHE A 50 -4.92 -14.11 2.98
C PHE A 50 -4.54 -13.54 4.35
N ALA A 51 -4.62 -14.32 5.43
CA ALA A 51 -4.26 -13.85 6.76
C ALA A 51 -2.79 -13.48 6.90
N ARG A 52 -1.89 -14.29 6.33
CA ARG A 52 -0.44 -13.99 6.29
C ARG A 52 -0.17 -12.73 5.48
N PHE A 53 -0.80 -12.62 4.31
CA PHE A 53 -0.72 -11.43 3.48
C PHE A 53 -1.25 -10.18 4.20
N PHE A 54 -2.39 -10.30 4.89
CA PHE A 54 -3.01 -9.22 5.66
C PHE A 54 -2.07 -8.71 6.76
N VAL A 55 -1.46 -9.61 7.52
CA VAL A 55 -0.47 -9.26 8.55
C VAL A 55 0.75 -8.59 7.91
N ALA A 56 1.29 -9.16 6.83
CA ALA A 56 2.43 -8.57 6.13
C ALA A 56 2.13 -7.17 5.60
N ARG A 57 0.95 -6.96 5.02
CA ARG A 57 0.50 -5.66 4.52
C ARG A 57 0.34 -4.65 5.65
N ALA A 58 -0.23 -5.06 6.79
CA ALA A 58 -0.37 -4.20 7.96
C ALA A 58 1.01 -3.76 8.50
N LEU A 59 1.92 -4.72 8.69
CA LEU A 59 3.30 -4.45 9.13
C LEU A 59 4.08 -3.58 8.14
N GLY A 60 3.98 -3.87 6.84
CA GLY A 60 4.64 -3.09 5.80
C GLY A 60 4.10 -1.65 5.74
N SER A 61 2.82 -1.47 6.05
CA SER A 61 2.18 -0.13 6.11
C SER A 61 2.68 0.70 7.29
N CYS A 62 3.28 0.10 8.33
CA CYS A 62 3.91 0.85 9.43
C CYS A 62 5.07 1.73 8.95
N GLY A 63 5.60 1.48 7.74
CA GLY A 63 6.47 2.42 7.03
C GLY A 63 5.96 3.86 6.99
N ARG A 64 4.63 4.07 7.02
CA ARG A 64 4.01 5.41 7.01
C ARG A 64 4.21 6.19 8.29
N MET A 65 4.50 5.52 9.40
CA MET A 65 4.71 6.15 10.70
C MET A 65 5.84 7.17 10.66
N ALA A 66 6.89 6.88 9.88
CA ALA A 66 8.08 7.72 9.79
C ALA A 66 7.92 8.92 8.82
N VAL A 67 6.92 8.89 7.93
CA VAL A 67 6.70 9.91 6.89
C VAL A 67 6.67 11.35 7.43
N PRO A 68 5.87 11.68 8.45
CA PRO A 68 5.85 13.05 8.97
C PRO A 68 7.15 13.47 9.65
N PHE A 69 8.03 12.52 10.00
CA PHE A 69 9.26 12.78 10.74
C PHE A 69 10.50 12.94 9.86
N TYR A 70 10.47 12.60 8.56
CA TYR A 70 11.66 12.71 7.70
C TYR A 70 12.19 14.15 7.62
N ILE A 71 11.31 15.11 7.34
CA ILE A 71 11.68 16.53 7.24
C ILE A 71 12.02 17.10 8.61
N VAL A 72 11.25 16.74 9.65
CA VAL A 72 11.52 17.23 11.01
C VAL A 72 12.87 16.73 11.49
N PHE A 73 13.22 15.48 11.22
CA PHE A 73 14.55 14.93 11.50
C PHE A 73 15.64 15.64 10.71
N ALA A 74 15.46 15.83 9.40
CA ALA A 74 16.43 16.55 8.57
C ALA A 74 16.68 17.98 9.10
N ALA A 75 15.62 18.68 9.53
CA ALA A 75 15.71 20.02 10.12
C ALA A 75 16.51 20.08 11.44
N THR A 76 16.75 18.94 12.11
CA THR A 76 17.66 18.89 13.28
C THR A 76 19.14 18.85 12.90
N ARG A 77 19.47 18.55 11.64
CA ARG A 77 20.85 18.37 11.16
C ARG A 77 21.29 19.40 10.12
N MET A 78 20.34 19.95 9.37
CA MET A 78 20.60 20.91 8.30
C MET A 78 19.51 21.98 8.24
N GLU A 79 19.80 23.11 7.61
CA GLU A 79 18.80 24.14 7.35
C GLU A 79 17.85 23.70 6.23
N VAL A 80 16.58 23.53 6.56
CA VAL A 80 15.54 23.16 5.59
C VAL A 80 14.71 24.38 5.25
N THR A 81 15.14 25.11 4.22
CA THR A 81 14.44 26.31 3.73
C THR A 81 13.17 25.94 2.93
N GLY A 82 12.29 26.92 2.68
CA GLY A 82 11.12 26.72 1.82
C GLY A 82 11.46 26.26 0.41
N ALA A 83 12.62 26.67 -0.13
CA ALA A 83 13.12 26.21 -1.41
C ALA A 83 13.49 24.72 -1.39
N VAL A 84 14.13 24.25 -0.32
CA VAL A 84 14.46 22.83 -0.13
C VAL A 84 13.18 21.99 -0.01
N LEU A 85 12.19 22.44 0.75
CA LEU A 85 10.89 21.77 0.86
C LEU A 85 10.18 21.67 -0.50
N GLY A 86 10.20 22.75 -1.28
CA GLY A 86 9.66 22.74 -2.64
C GLY A 86 10.36 21.71 -3.51
N LEU A 87 11.70 21.74 -3.53
CA LEU A 87 12.52 20.82 -4.32
C LEU A 87 12.27 19.35 -3.97
N VAL A 88 12.37 18.98 -2.69
CA VAL A 88 12.20 17.58 -2.28
C VAL A 88 10.79 17.07 -2.54
N THR A 89 9.77 17.93 -2.39
CA THR A 89 8.39 17.59 -2.71
C THR A 89 8.20 17.39 -4.21
N THR A 90 8.72 18.30 -5.04
CA THR A 90 8.66 18.17 -6.51
C THR A 90 9.34 16.90 -6.98
N VAL A 91 10.54 16.61 -6.50
CA VAL A 91 11.28 15.40 -6.86
C VAL A 91 10.54 14.15 -6.42
N TRP A 92 10.03 14.11 -5.19
CA TRP A 92 9.20 13.00 -4.71
C TRP A 92 7.94 12.78 -5.57
N MET A 93 7.24 13.85 -5.96
CA MET A 93 6.07 13.78 -6.83
C MET A 93 6.42 13.28 -8.24
N LEU A 94 7.52 13.76 -8.83
CA LEU A 94 7.97 13.33 -10.15
C LEU A 94 8.38 11.87 -10.16
N THR A 95 9.19 11.45 -9.17
CA THR A 95 9.64 10.06 -9.07
C THR A 95 8.47 9.12 -8.76
N SER A 96 7.54 9.51 -7.88
CA SER A 96 6.36 8.69 -7.57
C SER A 96 5.40 8.55 -8.74
N SER A 97 5.16 9.63 -9.49
CA SER A 97 4.27 9.61 -10.66
C SER A 97 4.83 8.71 -11.76
N THR A 98 6.13 8.82 -12.05
CA THR A 98 6.80 8.00 -13.06
C THR A 98 6.92 6.54 -12.62
N ALA A 99 7.26 6.28 -11.36
CA ALA A 99 7.37 4.93 -10.82
C ALA A 99 6.02 4.20 -10.78
N THR A 100 4.92 4.89 -10.48
CA THR A 100 3.58 4.27 -10.43
C THR A 100 3.19 3.66 -11.78
N LEU A 101 3.48 4.34 -12.89
CA LEU A 101 3.25 3.80 -14.24
C LEU A 101 4.10 2.55 -14.50
N ALA A 102 5.37 2.58 -14.10
CA ALA A 102 6.28 1.45 -14.24
C ALA A 102 5.82 0.24 -13.41
N TRP A 103 5.37 0.45 -12.18
CA TRP A 103 4.88 -0.62 -11.30
C TRP A 103 3.59 -1.26 -11.79
N GLY A 104 2.70 -0.50 -12.43
CA GLY A 104 1.52 -1.05 -13.10
C GLY A 104 1.92 -2.07 -14.17
N ALA A 105 2.72 -1.64 -15.15
CA ALA A 105 3.19 -2.50 -16.23
C ALA A 105 4.00 -3.71 -15.72
N LEU A 106 4.83 -3.52 -14.69
CA LEU A 106 5.61 -4.60 -14.09
C LEU A 106 4.70 -5.61 -13.36
N GLY A 107 3.66 -5.13 -12.67
CA GLY A 107 2.71 -5.95 -11.95
C GLY A 107 1.87 -6.82 -12.86
N ASP A 108 1.46 -6.25 -14.00
CA ASP A 108 0.70 -6.98 -15.02
C ASP A 108 1.56 -8.06 -15.67
N ARG A 109 2.83 -7.76 -15.97
CA ARG A 109 3.75 -8.68 -16.65
C ARG A 109 4.35 -9.76 -15.75
N TYR A 110 4.76 -9.43 -14.52
CA TYR A 110 5.60 -10.31 -13.69
C TYR A 110 4.96 -10.75 -12.37
N GLY A 111 3.77 -10.26 -12.01
CA GLY A 111 3.17 -10.58 -10.71
C GLY A 111 3.11 -9.38 -9.76
N HIS A 112 1.96 -9.16 -9.15
CA HIS A 112 1.80 -8.15 -8.09
C HIS A 112 2.56 -8.54 -6.82
N ARG A 113 2.82 -9.83 -6.60
CA ARG A 113 3.70 -10.29 -5.52
C ARG A 113 5.12 -9.77 -5.68
N VAL A 114 5.70 -9.86 -6.88
CA VAL A 114 7.06 -9.37 -7.17
C VAL A 114 7.12 -7.86 -6.98
N VAL A 115 6.13 -7.13 -7.49
CA VAL A 115 6.03 -5.67 -7.31
C VAL A 115 5.92 -5.31 -5.82
N LEU A 116 5.11 -6.04 -5.05
CA LEU A 116 4.96 -5.80 -3.61
C LEU A 116 6.30 -5.97 -2.87
N ILE A 117 7.02 -7.06 -3.15
CA ILE A 117 8.34 -7.34 -2.56
C ILE A 117 9.34 -6.23 -2.91
N ALA A 118 9.42 -5.85 -4.19
CA ALA A 118 10.33 -4.81 -4.65
C ALA A 118 10.05 -3.46 -3.99
N ASN A 119 8.77 -3.06 -3.93
CA ASN A 119 8.36 -1.81 -3.30
C ASN A 119 8.65 -1.82 -1.80
N LEU A 120 8.34 -2.92 -1.11
CA LEU A 120 8.58 -3.04 0.32
C LEU A 120 10.09 -3.01 0.63
N ALA A 121 10.91 -3.69 -0.16
CA ALA A 121 12.36 -3.67 -0.02
C ALA A 121 12.95 -2.25 -0.25
N LEU A 122 12.54 -1.57 -1.32
CA LEU A 122 12.97 -0.20 -1.61
C LEU A 122 12.57 0.77 -0.51
N TRP A 123 11.34 0.66 0.00
CA TRP A 123 10.87 1.52 1.07
C TRP A 123 11.60 1.26 2.39
N THR A 124 11.88 -0.02 2.69
CA THR A 124 12.69 -0.41 3.85
C THR A 124 14.10 0.16 3.75
N ALA A 125 14.71 0.09 2.57
CA ALA A 125 16.04 0.66 2.31
C ALA A 125 16.04 2.17 2.47
N ALA A 126 15.02 2.88 1.99
CA ALA A 126 14.87 4.32 2.21
C ALA A 126 14.81 4.66 3.71
N ASN A 127 13.99 3.95 4.48
CA ASN A 127 13.89 4.12 5.93
C ASN A 127 15.17 3.76 6.68
N ALA A 128 15.96 2.82 6.17
CA ALA A 128 17.27 2.51 6.73
C ALA A 128 18.32 3.58 6.40
N TYR A 129 18.15 4.29 5.27
CA TYR A 129 19.08 5.30 4.79
C TYR A 129 18.93 6.67 5.47
N ILE A 130 17.71 7.09 5.84
CA ILE A 130 17.45 8.43 6.40
C ILE A 130 18.34 8.83 7.60
N PRO A 131 18.73 7.95 8.55
CA PRO A 131 19.59 8.34 9.68
C PRO A 131 21.00 8.81 9.27
N PHE A 132 21.42 8.50 8.04
CA PHE A 132 22.72 8.84 7.46
C PHE A 132 22.68 10.07 6.55
N VAL A 133 21.53 10.74 6.45
CA VAL A 133 21.36 11.94 5.62
C VAL A 133 21.80 13.17 6.41
N ASP A 134 22.89 13.79 5.97
CA ASP A 134 23.54 14.94 6.62
C ASP A 134 23.66 16.17 5.70
N SER A 135 23.23 16.07 4.43
CA SER A 135 23.20 17.20 3.49
C SER A 135 21.91 17.31 2.67
N VAL A 136 21.66 18.49 2.10
CA VAL A 136 20.50 18.72 1.22
C VAL A 136 20.53 17.82 -0.01
N ALA A 137 21.72 17.56 -0.57
CA ALA A 137 21.87 16.67 -1.72
C ALA A 137 21.45 15.24 -1.38
N GLU A 138 21.89 14.71 -0.23
CA GLU A 138 21.47 13.40 0.27
C GLU A 138 19.98 13.35 0.59
N LEU A 139 19.42 14.46 1.10
CA LEU A 139 17.98 14.56 1.34
C LEU A 139 17.18 14.46 0.03
N VAL A 140 17.64 15.12 -1.04
CA VAL A 140 17.04 14.98 -2.37
C VAL A 140 17.11 13.53 -2.85
N VAL A 141 18.27 12.88 -2.72
CA VAL A 141 18.44 11.45 -3.07
C VAL A 141 17.48 10.58 -2.26
N PHE A 142 17.36 10.81 -0.96
CA PHE A 142 16.40 10.12 -0.10
C PHE A 142 14.97 10.26 -0.62
N PHE A 143 14.52 11.47 -1.01
CA PHE A 143 13.18 11.68 -1.55
C PHE A 143 12.96 11.09 -2.94
N VAL A 144 14.00 11.00 -3.78
CA VAL A 144 13.96 10.20 -5.02
C VAL A 144 13.67 8.75 -4.66
N VAL A 145 14.51 8.14 -3.81
CA VAL A 145 14.39 6.73 -3.44
C VAL A 145 13.05 6.44 -2.75
N LEU A 146 12.57 7.35 -1.90
CA LEU A 146 11.27 7.27 -1.23
C LEU A 146 10.09 7.43 -2.21
N GLY A 147 10.26 8.19 -3.31
CA GLY A 147 9.25 8.37 -4.33
C GLY A 147 8.99 7.09 -5.13
N ILE A 148 10.01 6.29 -5.38
CA ILE A 148 9.89 5.06 -6.16
C ILE A 148 8.81 4.10 -5.60
N PRO A 149 8.78 3.76 -4.29
CA PRO A 149 7.79 2.84 -3.75
C PRO A 149 6.43 3.47 -3.42
N SER A 150 6.26 4.79 -3.53
CA SER A 150 5.15 5.50 -2.86
C SER A 150 3.74 5.24 -3.45
N GLY A 151 3.66 4.69 -4.66
CA GLY A 151 2.40 4.24 -5.28
C GLY A 151 2.29 2.71 -5.44
N GLY A 152 3.40 2.04 -5.78
CA GLY A 152 3.42 0.63 -6.16
C GLY A 152 3.07 -0.33 -5.03
N PHE A 153 3.48 -0.05 -3.79
CA PHE A 153 3.15 -0.90 -2.63
C PHE A 153 1.64 -1.04 -2.44
N ASN A 154 0.91 0.07 -2.44
CA ASN A 154 -0.55 0.06 -2.27
C ASN A 154 -1.24 -0.63 -3.44
N GLN A 155 -0.84 -0.30 -4.66
CA GLN A 155 -1.47 -0.83 -5.86
C GLN A 155 -1.29 -2.35 -5.96
N ALA A 156 -0.05 -2.82 -5.79
CA ALA A 156 0.25 -4.25 -5.77
C ALA A 156 -0.46 -4.98 -4.63
N ALA A 157 -0.47 -4.39 -3.43
CA ALA A 157 -1.19 -4.97 -2.30
C ALA A 157 -2.71 -5.05 -2.56
N GLN A 158 -3.32 -4.04 -3.18
CA GLN A 158 -4.74 -4.11 -3.53
C GLN A 158 -5.02 -5.18 -4.57
N ASN A 159 -4.22 -5.29 -5.61
CA ASN A 159 -4.44 -6.31 -6.63
C ASN A 159 -4.24 -7.72 -6.05
N MET A 160 -3.26 -7.91 -5.15
CA MET A 160 -3.12 -9.18 -4.43
C MET A 160 -4.36 -9.53 -3.60
N VAL A 161 -5.01 -8.55 -2.95
CA VAL A 161 -6.28 -8.81 -2.23
C VAL A 161 -7.35 -9.38 -3.16
N LEU A 162 -7.43 -8.88 -4.39
CA LEU A 162 -8.41 -9.34 -5.40
C LEU A 162 -8.10 -10.76 -5.90
N GLU A 163 -6.83 -11.16 -5.89
CA GLU A 163 -6.40 -12.50 -6.34
C GLU A 163 -6.61 -13.59 -5.27
N PHE A 164 -6.91 -13.25 -4.01
CA PHE A 164 -7.13 -14.26 -2.95
C PHE A 164 -8.60 -14.69 -2.85
N GLY A 165 -8.82 -16.01 -2.75
CA GLY A 165 -10.06 -16.66 -2.30
C GLY A 165 -11.24 -16.58 -3.27
N ARG A 166 -12.47 -16.63 -2.74
CA ARG A 166 -13.69 -16.66 -3.57
C ARG A 166 -14.11 -15.26 -3.95
N VAL A 167 -14.56 -15.08 -5.19
CA VAL A 167 -15.02 -13.79 -5.77
C VAL A 167 -16.03 -13.08 -4.87
N HIS A 168 -16.92 -13.84 -4.24
CA HIS A 168 -17.96 -13.33 -3.34
C HIS A 168 -17.40 -12.62 -2.09
N ASP A 169 -16.20 -12.97 -1.61
CA ASP A 169 -15.61 -12.41 -0.38
C ASP A 169 -14.72 -11.18 -0.64
N ILE A 170 -14.50 -10.82 -1.92
CA ILE A 170 -13.65 -9.69 -2.33
C ILE A 170 -14.02 -8.39 -1.61
N PRO A 171 -15.30 -7.98 -1.52
CA PRO A 171 -15.65 -6.72 -0.84
C PRO A 171 -15.22 -6.69 0.63
N LEU A 172 -15.40 -7.81 1.35
CA LEU A 172 -15.01 -7.94 2.75
C LEU A 172 -13.48 -7.94 2.91
N ARG A 173 -12.74 -8.61 2.01
CA ARG A 173 -11.27 -8.62 2.01
C ARG A 173 -10.68 -7.24 1.73
N VAL A 174 -11.24 -6.52 0.74
CA VAL A 174 -10.87 -5.15 0.41
C VAL A 174 -11.14 -4.22 1.59
N ALA A 175 -12.34 -4.32 2.19
CA ALA A 175 -12.69 -3.53 3.38
C ALA A 175 -11.74 -3.81 4.54
N ALA A 176 -11.53 -5.08 4.89
CA ALA A 176 -10.62 -5.49 5.96
C ALA A 176 -9.21 -4.93 5.74
N SER A 177 -8.68 -5.14 4.53
CA SER A 177 -7.35 -4.70 4.17
C SER A 177 -7.21 -3.18 4.16
N GLY A 178 -8.24 -2.45 3.73
CA GLY A 178 -8.29 -0.99 3.78
C GLY A 178 -8.32 -0.47 5.22
N THR A 179 -9.13 -1.07 6.09
CA THR A 179 -9.22 -0.72 7.51
C THR A 179 -7.87 -0.86 8.20
N ALA A 180 -7.16 -1.98 7.99
CA ALA A 180 -5.84 -2.19 8.60
C ALA A 180 -4.85 -1.08 8.24
N VAL A 181 -4.79 -0.72 6.95
CA VAL A 181 -3.93 0.35 6.46
C VAL A 181 -4.33 1.71 7.04
N ASN A 182 -5.63 1.99 7.13
CA ASN A 182 -6.15 3.25 7.66
C ASN A 182 -5.90 3.40 9.16
N VAL A 183 -6.01 2.31 9.93
CA VAL A 183 -5.65 2.29 11.36
C VAL A 183 -4.18 2.64 11.53
N VAL A 184 -3.29 2.04 10.74
CA VAL A 184 -1.86 2.35 10.77
C VAL A 184 -1.60 3.80 10.35
N ALA A 185 -2.30 4.31 9.33
CA ALA A 185 -2.14 5.70 8.90
C ALA A 185 -2.62 6.70 9.96
N ALA A 186 -3.69 6.40 10.70
CA ALA A 186 -4.25 7.26 11.74
C ALA A 186 -3.45 7.21 13.04
N ALA A 187 -3.11 6.02 13.52
CA ALA A 187 -2.37 5.84 14.77
C ALA A 187 -0.86 6.02 14.61
N GLY A 188 -0.35 5.83 13.39
CA GLY A 188 1.07 5.74 13.10
C GLY A 188 1.89 6.96 13.51
N PRO A 189 1.51 8.19 13.10
CA PRO A 189 2.20 9.40 13.53
C PRO A 189 2.18 9.61 15.04
N PHE A 190 1.09 9.22 15.72
CA PHE A 190 1.00 9.32 17.17
C PHE A 190 1.98 8.37 17.86
N VAL A 191 1.99 7.10 17.47
CA VAL A 191 2.96 6.11 17.98
C VAL A 191 4.39 6.55 17.67
N GLY A 192 4.64 7.05 16.46
CA GLY A 192 5.94 7.56 16.06
C GLY A 192 6.38 8.78 16.88
N GLY A 193 5.46 9.69 17.20
CA GLY A 193 5.72 10.86 18.04
C GLY A 193 6.10 10.48 19.47
N VAL A 194 5.36 9.53 20.08
CA VAL A 194 5.72 8.98 21.40
C VAL A 194 7.09 8.32 21.36
N LEU A 195 7.38 7.57 20.30
CA LEU A 195 8.66 6.86 20.14
C LEU A 195 9.85 7.83 20.04
N VAL A 196 9.68 8.93 19.30
CA VAL A 196 10.68 10.01 19.22
C VAL A 196 10.83 10.73 20.57
N ALA A 197 9.73 11.00 21.26
CA ALA A 197 9.74 11.72 22.54
C ALA A 197 10.39 10.92 23.67
N VAL A 198 10.21 9.60 23.71
CA VAL A 198 10.74 8.74 24.78
C VAL A 198 12.15 8.24 24.45
N TRP A 199 12.45 7.93 23.19
CA TRP A 199 13.74 7.38 22.77
C TRP A 199 14.50 8.34 21.86
N SER A 200 14.22 8.36 20.56
CA SER A 200 14.90 9.22 19.57
C SER A 200 14.37 9.00 18.15
N TYR A 201 14.77 9.85 17.20
CA TYR A 201 14.52 9.65 15.78
C TYR A 201 15.13 8.35 15.21
N PRO A 202 16.41 8.00 15.46
CA PRO A 202 16.95 6.72 15.02
C PRO A 202 16.17 5.51 15.54
N ALA A 203 15.63 5.57 16.76
CA ALA A 203 14.79 4.50 17.30
C ALA A 203 13.48 4.36 16.50
N LEU A 204 12.84 5.48 16.13
CA LEU A 204 11.66 5.47 15.23
C LEU A 204 11.97 4.81 13.89
N PHE A 205 13.07 5.20 13.25
CA PHE A 205 13.45 4.63 11.96
C PHE A 205 13.81 3.15 12.09
N GLY A 206 14.54 2.77 13.14
CA GLY A 206 14.90 1.38 13.42
C GLY A 206 13.69 0.46 13.64
N VAL A 207 12.70 0.91 14.42
CA VAL A 207 11.43 0.17 14.62
C VAL A 207 10.67 0.06 13.29
N THR A 208 10.62 1.14 12.52
CA THR A 208 9.95 1.14 11.20
C THR A 208 10.60 0.13 10.26
N VAL A 209 11.93 0.13 10.16
CA VAL A 209 12.71 -0.83 9.37
C VAL A 209 12.48 -2.25 9.85
N ALA A 210 12.50 -2.51 11.16
CA ALA A 210 12.27 -3.85 11.71
C ALA A 210 10.88 -4.39 11.34
N LEU A 211 9.84 -3.57 11.43
CA LEU A 211 8.48 -3.96 11.05
C LEU A 211 8.36 -4.22 9.53
N GLN A 212 9.00 -3.40 8.71
CA GLN A 212 9.00 -3.60 7.25
C GLN A 212 9.83 -4.82 6.82
N LEU A 213 10.95 -5.10 7.48
CA LEU A 213 11.74 -6.32 7.27
C LEU A 213 10.94 -7.56 7.66
N LEU A 214 10.23 -7.53 8.80
CA LEU A 214 9.35 -8.61 9.19
C LEU A 214 8.23 -8.83 8.16
N ALA A 215 7.62 -7.76 7.67
CA ALA A 215 6.65 -7.82 6.58
C ALA A 215 7.26 -8.46 5.32
N LEU A 216 8.48 -8.06 4.94
CA LEU A 216 9.18 -8.56 3.76
C LEU A 216 9.46 -10.06 3.88
N VAL A 217 9.94 -10.51 5.04
CA VAL A 217 10.15 -11.94 5.34
C VAL A 217 8.83 -12.70 5.23
N ILE A 218 7.72 -12.16 5.77
CA ILE A 218 6.41 -12.81 5.68
C ILE A 218 5.95 -12.95 4.23
N VAL A 219 6.08 -11.89 3.41
CA VAL A 219 5.69 -11.95 2.00
C VAL A 219 6.53 -12.97 1.22
N ILE A 220 7.85 -12.97 1.44
CA ILE A 220 8.77 -13.86 0.73
C ILE A 220 8.55 -15.33 1.14
N ALA A 221 8.42 -15.61 2.45
CA ALA A 221 8.38 -16.97 2.97
C ALA A 221 7.00 -17.61 2.94
N TRP A 222 5.93 -16.82 3.12
CA TRP A 222 4.62 -17.38 3.47
C TRP A 222 3.44 -16.88 2.64
N THR A 223 3.64 -15.88 1.78
CA THR A 223 2.61 -15.41 0.85
C THR A 223 2.79 -16.10 -0.50
N PRO A 224 1.89 -17.02 -0.90
CA PRO A 224 1.94 -17.66 -2.21
C PRO A 224 1.75 -16.64 -3.33
N GLU A 225 2.22 -16.96 -4.53
CA GLU A 225 1.87 -16.22 -5.74
C GLU A 225 0.53 -16.74 -6.28
N PRO A 226 -0.58 -15.99 -6.16
CA PRO A 226 -1.90 -16.51 -6.50
C PRO A 226 -2.02 -16.87 -8.00
N ARG A 227 -1.38 -16.07 -8.87
CA ARG A 227 -1.33 -16.33 -10.32
C ARG A 227 -0.74 -17.69 -10.69
N LEU A 228 0.25 -18.18 -9.95
CA LEU A 228 0.85 -19.50 -10.19
C LEU A 228 -0.03 -20.64 -9.67
N ALA A 229 -0.93 -20.36 -8.73
CA ALA A 229 -1.89 -21.35 -8.24
C ALA A 229 -3.00 -21.63 -9.27
N ASP A 230 -3.44 -20.59 -10.01
CA ASP A 230 -4.47 -20.74 -11.05
C ASP A 230 -3.91 -21.31 -12.38
N ALA A 231 -2.66 -21.02 -12.74
CA ALA A 231 -2.03 -21.59 -13.95
C ALA A 231 -1.86 -23.12 -13.90
N GLY A 232 -1.88 -23.73 -12.71
CA GLY A 232 -1.88 -25.18 -12.52
C GLY A 232 -3.29 -25.81 -12.43
N ALA A 233 -4.35 -25.01 -12.32
CA ALA A 233 -5.71 -25.49 -12.34
C ALA A 233 -6.19 -25.54 -13.80
N ALA A 234 -6.42 -26.75 -14.32
CA ALA A 234 -7.00 -26.94 -15.65
C ALA A 234 -8.23 -26.04 -15.85
N PRO A 235 -8.48 -25.52 -17.06
CA PRO A 235 -9.62 -24.63 -17.34
C PRO A 235 -10.88 -25.26 -16.74
N ARG A 236 -11.54 -24.53 -15.82
CA ARG A 236 -12.83 -24.95 -15.28
C ARG A 236 -13.80 -24.96 -16.46
N ALA A 237 -13.94 -26.14 -17.06
CA ALA A 237 -14.94 -26.39 -18.08
C ALA A 237 -16.28 -25.98 -17.50
N ASP A 238 -16.89 -25.03 -18.18
CA ASP A 238 -18.27 -24.60 -18.02
C ASP A 238 -19.17 -25.83 -17.90
N ARG A 239 -19.59 -26.12 -16.67
CA ARG A 239 -20.65 -27.08 -16.37
C ARG A 239 -21.81 -26.28 -15.84
N GLY A 240 -22.78 -26.03 -16.71
CA GLY A 240 -24.16 -25.92 -16.24
C GLY A 240 -25.09 -24.95 -16.96
N GLU A 241 -25.09 -24.87 -18.29
CA GLU A 241 -26.30 -24.48 -19.04
C GLU A 241 -26.64 -25.53 -20.08
N ALA A 242 -27.03 -26.72 -19.60
CA ALA A 242 -27.73 -27.72 -20.41
C ALA A 242 -28.69 -28.45 -19.47
N GLY A 243 -29.88 -27.87 -19.29
CA GLY A 243 -30.92 -28.50 -18.50
C GLY A 243 -32.05 -27.54 -18.16
N GLU A 244 -32.81 -27.13 -19.17
CA GLU A 244 -34.26 -26.94 -19.06
C GLU A 244 -34.84 -26.87 -20.47
N GLY A 245 -35.32 -28.04 -20.92
CA GLY A 245 -36.27 -28.20 -22.03
C GLY A 245 -37.58 -28.74 -21.46
#